data_AF-A0AA41N7D0-F1
#
_entry.id   AF-A0AA41N7D0-F1
#
_cell.length_a   1.000
_cell.length_b   1.000
_cell.length_c   1.000
_cell.angle_alpha   90.00
_cell.angle_beta   90.00
_cell.angle_gamma   90.00
#
_symmetry.space_group_name_H-M   'P 1'
#
loop_
_entity.id
_entity.type
_entity.pdbx_description
1 polymer ?
#
loop_
_entity_poly.entity_id
_entity_poly.type
_entity_poly.pdbx_seq_one_letter_code
_entity_poly.pdbx_strand_id
1 'polypeptide(L)'
;MSEENAQDCAGAVEPEAVEPKAATPLEKTSDYYSVSEHLPVRFNNPGWFRGYRTKEVVSLYRTSNQAYGSRAPTVHEMPVGGK
;
A
#
# COMPACT_ATOMS: atom_id res chain seq x y z
N MET A 1 8.76 -31.08 32.79
CA MET A 1 8.89 -29.65 32.51
C MET A 1 10.37 -29.38 32.37
N SER A 2 10.82 -29.11 31.15
CA SER A 2 12.20 -28.71 30.88
C SER A 2 12.13 -27.40 30.12
N GLU A 3 12.55 -26.35 30.79
CA GLU A 3 12.64 -25.00 30.29
C GLU A 3 13.95 -24.91 29.51
N GLU A 4 13.87 -24.77 28.18
CA GLU A 4 15.05 -24.48 27.37
C GLU A 4 15.07 -22.99 27.03
N ASN A 5 16.20 -22.41 27.39
CA ASN A 5 16.58 -21.02 27.40
C ASN A 5 16.64 -20.43 25.98
N ALA A 6 15.64 -19.64 25.60
CA ALA A 6 15.64 -18.85 24.36
C ALA A 6 16.48 -17.58 24.55
N GLN A 7 17.78 -17.75 24.74
CA GLN A 7 18.74 -16.65 24.68
C GLN A 7 19.29 -16.50 23.26
N ASP A 8 19.14 -15.26 22.80
CA ASP A 8 20.04 -14.55 21.92
C ASP A 8 20.04 -14.94 20.43
N CYS A 9 19.27 -14.16 19.66
CA CYS A 9 19.60 -13.84 18.29
C CYS A 9 19.51 -12.33 18.14
N ALA A 10 20.40 -11.60 18.84
CA ALA A 10 20.64 -10.19 18.58
C ALA A 10 21.47 -10.03 17.30
N GLY A 11 20.83 -10.31 16.16
CA GLY A 11 21.32 -9.92 14.84
C GLY A 11 20.50 -8.74 14.36
N ALA A 12 20.84 -7.53 14.82
CA ALA A 12 20.33 -6.30 14.23
C ALA A 12 20.87 -6.22 12.79
N VAL A 13 20.10 -6.74 11.84
CA VAL A 13 20.27 -6.40 10.43
C VAL A 13 19.52 -5.09 10.24
N GLU A 14 20.30 -4.01 10.24
CA GLU A 14 19.92 -2.69 9.74
C GLU A 14 18.99 -2.85 8.51
N PRO A 15 17.79 -2.25 8.50
CA PRO A 15 17.00 -2.26 7.28
C PRO A 15 17.74 -1.41 6.25
N GLU A 16 18.35 -2.06 5.26
CA GLU A 16 18.75 -1.39 4.02
C GLU A 16 17.55 -0.60 3.51
N ALA A 17 17.77 0.70 3.32
CA ALA A 17 16.78 1.62 2.79
C ALA A 17 16.33 1.11 1.43
N VAL A 18 15.13 0.51 1.38
CA VAL A 18 14.47 0.18 0.12
C VAL A 18 14.29 1.49 -0.63
N GLU A 19 15.14 1.70 -1.63
CA GLU A 19 15.09 2.84 -2.52
C GLU A 19 13.65 3.00 -3.06
N PRO A 20 13.09 4.21 -3.07
CA PRO A 20 11.77 4.43 -3.64
C PRO A 20 11.82 4.08 -5.12
N LYS A 21 11.30 2.89 -5.45
CA LYS A 21 11.07 2.41 -6.82
C LYS A 21 10.44 3.56 -7.61
N ALA A 22 11.14 3.98 -8.67
CA ALA A 22 10.83 5.12 -9.52
C ALA A 22 9.32 5.35 -9.59
N ALA A 23 8.88 6.53 -9.12
CA ALA A 23 7.49 6.94 -9.17
C ALA A 23 7.04 6.91 -10.63
N THR A 24 6.32 5.86 -11.00
CA THR A 24 5.53 5.86 -12.24
C THR A 24 4.72 7.15 -12.25
N PRO A 25 4.62 7.86 -13.39
CA PRO A 25 3.75 9.02 -13.49
C PRO A 25 2.40 8.71 -12.85
N LEU A 26 1.94 9.59 -11.96
CA LEU A 26 0.67 9.38 -11.26
C LEU A 26 -0.45 9.43 -12.29
N GLU A 27 -0.86 8.26 -12.80
CA GLU A 27 -1.94 8.10 -13.78
C GLU A 27 -3.23 8.71 -13.21
N LYS A 28 -3.91 9.53 -14.02
CA LYS A 28 -5.18 10.15 -13.63
C LYS A 28 -6.34 9.35 -14.21
N THR A 29 -7.45 9.30 -13.49
CA THR A 29 -8.64 8.60 -13.99
C THR A 29 -9.24 9.29 -15.21
N SER A 30 -9.14 10.62 -15.28
CA SER A 30 -9.60 11.44 -16.40
C SER A 30 -8.90 11.13 -17.72
N ASP A 31 -7.70 10.54 -17.66
CA ASP A 31 -6.95 10.19 -18.87
C ASP A 31 -7.55 8.96 -19.57
N TYR A 32 -8.31 8.14 -18.83
CA TYR A 32 -8.92 6.90 -19.31
C TYR A 32 -10.45 6.96 -19.39
N TYR A 33 -11.08 7.74 -18.51
CA TYR A 33 -12.54 7.77 -18.34
C TYR A 33 -13.07 9.20 -18.24
N SER A 34 -14.31 9.40 -18.67
CA SER A 34 -15.04 10.65 -18.41
C SER A 34 -15.43 10.72 -16.94
N VAL A 35 -14.88 11.71 -16.22
CA VAL A 35 -15.13 11.94 -14.80
C VAL A 35 -16.06 13.13 -14.61
N SER A 36 -17.01 13.03 -13.68
CA SER A 36 -17.94 14.13 -13.38
C SER A 36 -17.23 15.32 -12.74
N GLU A 37 -17.66 16.53 -13.10
CA GLU A 37 -17.09 17.78 -12.57
C GLU A 37 -17.29 17.94 -11.06
N HIS A 38 -18.33 17.30 -10.51
CA HIS A 38 -18.63 17.32 -9.08
C HIS A 38 -17.85 16.27 -8.28
N LEU A 39 -17.07 15.40 -8.93
CA LEU A 39 -16.29 14.39 -8.22
C LEU A 39 -15.07 15.02 -7.54
N PRO A 40 -14.82 14.75 -6.24
CA PRO A 40 -13.64 15.26 -5.57
C PRO A 40 -12.35 14.89 -6.28
N VAL A 41 -11.44 15.86 -6.45
CA VAL A 41 -10.16 15.73 -7.18
C VAL A 41 -9.32 14.54 -6.73
N ARG A 42 -9.49 14.10 -5.47
CA ARG A 42 -8.77 12.93 -4.93
C ARG A 42 -9.08 11.64 -5.68
N PHE A 43 -10.31 11.47 -6.16
CA PHE A 43 -10.66 10.31 -6.96
C PHE A 43 -10.08 10.37 -8.37
N ASN A 44 -9.73 11.55 -8.87
CA ASN A 44 -9.00 11.67 -10.12
C ASN A 44 -7.52 11.27 -10.01
N ASN A 45 -6.97 11.25 -8.79
CA ASN A 45 -5.55 11.01 -8.52
C ASN A 45 -5.40 9.77 -7.60
N PRO A 46 -5.52 8.54 -8.13
CA PRO A 46 -5.46 7.32 -7.33
C PRO A 46 -4.18 7.19 -6.50
N GLY A 47 -3.06 7.76 -6.97
CA GLY A 47 -1.80 7.78 -6.24
C GLY A 47 -1.80 8.52 -4.89
N TRP A 48 -2.85 9.30 -4.59
CA TRP A 48 -3.02 9.88 -3.26
C TRP A 48 -3.48 8.86 -2.21
N PHE A 49 -3.98 7.71 -2.64
CA PHE A 49 -4.33 6.59 -1.77
C PHE A 49 -3.15 5.61 -1.68
N ARG A 50 -2.57 5.42 -0.49
CA ARG A 50 -1.40 4.55 -0.29
C ARG A 50 -1.75 3.11 0.12
N GLY A 51 -3.04 2.81 0.31
CA GLY A 51 -3.49 1.59 0.99
C GLY A 51 -3.14 1.58 2.48
N TYR A 52 -3.50 0.51 3.19
CA TYR A 52 -3.21 0.32 4.62
C TYR A 52 -1.83 -0.29 4.90
N ARG A 53 -1.06 -0.63 3.87
CA ARG A 53 0.30 -1.16 4.03
C ARG A 53 1.27 -0.02 4.34
N THR A 54 1.42 0.30 5.63
CA THR A 54 2.33 1.36 6.10
C THR A 54 3.69 0.84 6.55
N LYS A 55 3.79 -0.45 6.90
CA LYS A 55 5.02 -1.08 7.39
C LYS A 55 5.36 -2.31 6.56
N GLU A 56 6.63 -2.48 6.25
CA GLU A 56 7.13 -3.72 5.67
C GLU A 56 6.96 -4.85 6.69
N VAL A 57 6.18 -5.86 6.32
CA VAL A 57 5.89 -6.99 7.20
C VAL A 57 7.07 -7.95 7.12
N VAL A 58 7.72 -8.21 8.26
CA VAL A 58 8.69 -9.30 8.38
C VAL A 58 8.00 -10.59 7.97
N SER A 59 8.53 -11.26 6.95
CA SER A 59 7.89 -12.39 6.24
C SER A 59 7.37 -13.49 7.18
N LEU A 60 8.01 -13.69 8.34
CA LEU A 60 7.66 -14.69 9.35
C LEU A 60 6.37 -14.37 10.12
N TYR A 61 5.96 -13.10 10.21
CA TYR A 61 4.79 -12.66 10.99
C TYR A 61 3.72 -12.01 10.10
N ARG A 62 3.34 -12.74 9.05
CA ARG A 62 2.27 -12.33 8.14
C ARG A 62 0.94 -12.92 8.58
N THR A 63 -0.08 -12.08 8.74
CA THR A 63 -1.47 -12.53 8.94
C THR A 63 -2.27 -12.37 7.65
N SER A 64 -3.36 -13.14 7.50
CA SER A 64 -4.26 -13.02 6.35
C SER A 64 -4.90 -11.64 6.24
N ASN A 65 -5.29 -11.05 7.37
CA ASN A 65 -5.94 -9.75 7.43
C ASN A 65 -5.04 -8.61 6.92
N GLN A 66 -3.71 -8.76 6.98
CA GLN A 66 -2.78 -7.79 6.39
C GLN A 66 -2.90 -7.67 4.87
N ALA A 67 -3.54 -8.63 4.18
CA ALA A 67 -3.79 -8.50 2.75
C ALA A 67 -4.90 -7.46 2.46
N TYR A 68 -5.86 -7.30 3.37
CA TYR A 68 -7.00 -6.42 3.17
C TYR A 68 -6.57 -4.95 3.10
N GLY A 69 -6.92 -4.30 1.99
CA GLY A 69 -6.54 -2.91 1.68
C GLY A 69 -5.04 -2.65 1.65
N SER A 70 -4.21 -3.70 1.55
CA SER A 70 -2.75 -3.56 1.43
C SER A 70 -2.29 -2.92 0.12
N ARG A 71 -3.16 -2.89 -0.88
CA ARG A 71 -2.89 -2.39 -2.22
C ARG A 71 -3.53 -1.01 -2.39
N ALA A 72 -2.76 -0.09 -2.97
CA ALA A 72 -3.28 1.19 -3.41
C ALA A 72 -4.27 1.00 -4.57
N PRO A 73 -5.39 1.73 -4.58
CA PRO A 73 -6.36 1.64 -5.66
C PRO A 73 -5.81 2.22 -6.97
N THR A 74 -6.37 1.75 -8.08
CA THR A 74 -5.95 2.10 -9.45
C THR A 74 -6.98 2.96 -10.17
N VAL A 75 -6.62 3.50 -11.35
CA VAL A 75 -7.54 4.31 -12.17
C VAL A 75 -8.84 3.59 -12.53
N HIS A 76 -8.83 2.26 -12.61
CA HIS A 76 -9.98 1.43 -12.97
C HIS A 76 -10.89 1.10 -11.78
N GLU A 77 -10.41 1.31 -10.55
CA GLU A 77 -11.19 1.12 -9.33
C GLU A 77 -11.79 2.43 -8.81
N MET A 78 -11.25 3.57 -9.24
CA MET A 78 -11.75 4.88 -8.86
C MET A 78 -13.16 5.12 -9.41
N PRO A 79 -14.03 5.81 -8.65
CA PRO A 79 -15.35 6.21 -9.14
C PRO A 79 -15.21 7.26 -10.25
N VAL A 80 -16.13 7.24 -11.21
CA VAL A 80 -16.20 8.23 -12.30
C VAL A 80 -17.30 9.27 -12.10
N GLY A 81 -18.23 9.03 -11.17
CA GLY A 81 -19.32 9.95 -10.81
C GLY A 81 -20.43 9.24 -10.03
N GLY A 82 -21.19 10.00 -9.25
CA GLY A 82 -22.47 9.54 -8.69
C GLY A 82 -23.58 9.68 -9.73
N LYS A 83 -24.56 8.79 -9.71
CA LYS A 83 -25.85 9.04 -10.36
C LYS A 83 -26.65 10.07 -9.57
#